data_AF-A0A5C2RVA0-F1
#
_entry.id   AF-A0A5C2RVA0-F1
#
_cell.length_a   1.000
_cell.length_b   1.000
_cell.length_c   1.000
_cell.angle_alpha   90.00
_cell.angle_beta   90.00
_cell.angle_gamma   90.00
#
_symmetry.space_group_name_H-M   'P 1'
#
loop_
_entity.id
_entity.type
_entity.pdbx_description
1 polymer ?
#
loop_
_entity_poly.entity_id
_entity_poly.type
_entity_poly.pdbx_seq_one_letter_code
_entity_poly.pdbx_strand_id
1 'polypeptide(L)'
;METEPVFHSEDVDDELQALYRQRIRERVRVPEMIVEAYRTAWASFYGWEPGYSEHVLRSLQAPNVGSSASNIADLLEMRDFNSMEVDSDPSQVFTVLSTDLGSHPRSFQVHDITLPDVPVEHFAYPKYESCTPATRNISHERDPRILDFIPYADEPDFSLSLYARLHASFAWQNIWYDVDYKLIALHTAWSLYASGLSPKEMDEYQVRFLPPITGSSGLLTTLRNRDLIDWGTAVSSQQLVALWDASLKATRPPGPNLWRSVRSLDAAFCRSTNCIEALCMLHSTFLLQGLSPSVYCATRGSETPTAACEA
;
A
#
# COMPACT_ATOMS: atom_id res chain seq x y z
N MET A 1 -50.34 7.69 -60.33
CA MET A 1 -49.25 6.80 -60.74
C MET A 1 -48.05 7.25 -59.93
N GLU A 2 -47.97 6.76 -58.70
CA GLU A 2 -46.91 7.11 -57.76
C GLU A 2 -45.80 6.07 -57.98
N THR A 3 -44.64 6.55 -58.45
CA THR A 3 -43.44 5.75 -58.61
C THR A 3 -42.85 5.47 -57.24
N GLU A 4 -42.95 4.23 -56.77
CA GLU A 4 -42.25 3.81 -55.56
C GLU A 4 -40.73 3.86 -55.79
N PRO A 5 -39.97 4.48 -54.88
CA PRO A 5 -38.53 4.52 -54.97
C PRO A 5 -37.95 3.11 -54.71
N VAL A 6 -37.26 2.57 -55.71
CA VAL A 6 -36.47 1.34 -55.59
C VAL A 6 -35.23 1.68 -54.75
N PHE A 7 -35.24 1.29 -53.48
CA PHE A 7 -34.04 1.34 -52.64
C PHE A 7 -33.11 0.19 -53.03
N HIS A 8 -31.90 0.50 -53.51
CA HIS A 8 -30.86 -0.47 -53.77
C HIS A 8 -30.30 -0.99 -52.44
N SER A 9 -30.31 -2.32 -52.26
CA SER A 9 -29.88 -2.98 -51.01
C SER A 9 -28.40 -2.75 -50.66
N GLU A 10 -27.58 -2.34 -51.63
CA GLU A 10 -26.14 -2.09 -51.42
C GLU A 10 -25.88 -0.80 -50.61
N ASP A 11 -26.74 0.22 -50.72
CA ASP A 11 -26.57 1.48 -49.99
C ASP A 11 -26.80 1.33 -48.47
N VAL A 12 -27.64 0.37 -48.08
CA VAL A 12 -27.96 0.10 -46.67
C VAL A 12 -26.80 -0.60 -45.95
N ASP A 13 -26.07 -1.45 -46.65
CA ASP A 13 -24.92 -2.17 -46.10
C ASP A 13 -23.72 -1.23 -45.89
N ASP A 14 -23.52 -0.26 -46.77
CA ASP A 14 -22.45 0.75 -46.65
C ASP A 14 -22.68 1.71 -45.47
N GLU A 15 -23.93 2.16 -45.27
CA GLU A 15 -24.28 3.02 -44.13
C GLU A 15 -24.10 2.28 -42.79
N LEU A 16 -24.54 1.02 -42.73
CA LEU A 16 -24.36 0.17 -41.54
C LEU A 16 -22.87 -0.06 -41.24
N GLN A 17 -22.05 -0.28 -42.27
CA GLN A 17 -20.62 -0.49 -42.13
C GLN A 17 -19.89 0.78 -41.68
N ALA A 18 -20.31 1.96 -42.15
CA ALA A 18 -19.80 3.25 -41.69
C ALA A 18 -20.11 3.50 -40.21
N LEU A 19 -21.35 3.24 -39.78
CA LEU A 19 -21.76 3.35 -38.36
C LEU A 19 -20.98 2.38 -37.48
N TYR A 20 -20.72 1.16 -37.95
CA TYR A 20 -19.94 0.18 -37.22
C TYR A 20 -18.48 0.63 -37.04
N ARG A 21 -17.84 1.16 -38.10
CA ARG A 21 -16.48 1.73 -38.03
C ARG A 21 -16.42 2.92 -37.09
N GLN A 22 -17.43 3.80 -37.11
CA GLN A 22 -17.51 4.93 -36.19
C GLN A 22 -17.61 4.46 -34.73
N ARG A 23 -18.50 3.50 -34.45
CA ARG A 23 -18.66 2.94 -33.09
C ARG A 23 -17.40 2.23 -32.59
N ILE A 24 -16.65 1.56 -33.47
CA ILE A 24 -15.34 0.98 -33.13
C ILE A 24 -14.34 2.09 -32.77
N ARG A 25 -14.25 3.16 -33.58
CA ARG A 25 -13.35 4.29 -33.30
C ARG A 25 -13.68 4.95 -31.96
N GLU A 26 -14.95 5.14 -31.66
CA GLU A 26 -15.39 5.68 -30.37
C GLU A 26 -15.02 4.76 -29.21
N ARG A 27 -15.16 3.44 -29.36
CA ARG A 27 -14.77 2.45 -28.34
C ARG A 27 -13.27 2.33 -28.12
N VAL A 28 -12.45 2.54 -29.14
CA VAL A 28 -10.98 2.49 -29.03
C VAL A 28 -10.42 3.80 -28.46
N ARG A 29 -11.05 4.93 -28.78
CA ARG A 29 -10.62 6.26 -28.34
C ARG A 29 -10.60 6.41 -26.82
N VAL A 30 -11.58 5.84 -26.11
CA VAL A 30 -11.67 6.01 -24.66
C VAL A 30 -10.54 5.31 -23.90
N PRO A 31 -10.20 4.02 -24.17
CA PRO A 31 -9.01 3.39 -23.62
C PRO A 31 -7.72 4.16 -23.90
N GLU A 32 -7.54 4.69 -25.11
CA GLU A 32 -6.37 5.52 -25.45
C GLU A 32 -6.31 6.79 -24.60
N MET A 33 -7.45 7.47 -24.41
CA MET A 33 -7.56 8.62 -23.52
C MET A 33 -7.21 8.26 -22.07
N ILE A 34 -7.66 7.10 -21.57
CA ILE A 34 -7.33 6.62 -20.22
C ILE A 34 -5.83 6.39 -20.07
N VAL A 35 -5.21 5.72 -21.04
CA VAL A 35 -3.76 5.45 -21.05
C VAL A 35 -2.96 6.75 -21.08
N GLU A 36 -3.36 7.71 -21.90
CA GLU A 36 -2.65 8.98 -22.03
C GLU A 36 -2.79 9.85 -20.78
N ALA A 37 -3.99 9.91 -20.20
CA ALA A 37 -4.23 10.59 -18.93
C ALA A 37 -3.38 9.97 -17.80
N TYR A 38 -3.28 8.63 -17.77
CA TYR A 38 -2.46 7.92 -16.78
C TYR A 38 -0.97 8.22 -16.93
N ARG A 39 -0.43 8.15 -18.15
CA ARG A 39 0.98 8.49 -18.42
C ARG A 39 1.31 9.92 -18.03
N THR A 40 0.40 10.84 -18.33
CA THR A 40 0.54 12.24 -17.96
C THR A 40 0.57 12.41 -16.44
N ALA A 41 -0.37 11.76 -15.72
CA ALA A 41 -0.41 11.78 -14.26
C ALA A 41 0.85 11.16 -13.63
N TRP A 42 1.32 10.03 -14.18
CA TRP A 42 2.55 9.36 -13.76
C TRP A 42 3.78 10.25 -13.91
N ALA A 43 3.98 10.82 -15.11
CA ALA A 43 5.13 11.68 -15.39
C ALA A 43 5.10 12.95 -14.53
N SER A 44 3.91 13.52 -14.30
CA SER A 44 3.71 14.67 -13.43
C SER A 44 4.08 14.34 -11.97
N PHE A 45 3.62 13.20 -11.45
CA PHE A 45 3.90 12.77 -10.09
C PHE A 45 5.39 12.63 -9.83
N TYR A 46 6.08 11.81 -10.62
CA TYR A 46 7.50 11.56 -10.43
C TYR A 46 8.39 12.74 -10.83
N GLY A 47 7.89 13.70 -11.61
CA GLY A 47 8.56 14.98 -11.81
C GLY A 47 8.48 15.90 -10.59
N TRP A 48 7.43 15.77 -9.77
CA TRP A 48 7.20 16.58 -8.57
C TRP A 48 7.75 15.95 -7.28
N GLU A 49 7.61 14.62 -7.15
CA GLU A 49 7.85 13.85 -5.92
C GLU A 49 9.25 14.07 -5.32
N PRO A 50 10.36 14.04 -6.09
CA PRO A 50 11.70 14.24 -5.51
C PRO A 50 11.86 15.58 -4.78
N GLY A 51 11.33 16.66 -5.36
CA GLY A 51 11.44 18.00 -4.76
C GLY A 51 10.58 18.16 -3.51
N TYR A 52 9.39 17.54 -3.50
CA TYR A 52 8.54 17.48 -2.32
C TYR A 52 9.17 16.65 -1.20
N SER A 53 9.64 15.44 -1.51
CA SER A 53 10.31 14.55 -0.58
C SER A 53 11.53 15.24 0.05
N GLU A 54 12.36 15.91 -0.74
CA GLU A 54 13.49 16.68 -0.24
C GLU A 54 13.05 17.82 0.70
N HIS A 55 11.99 18.55 0.33
CA HIS A 55 11.44 19.61 1.17
C HIS A 55 10.92 19.07 2.52
N VAL A 56 10.17 17.96 2.50
CA VAL A 56 9.66 17.32 3.72
C VAL A 56 10.81 16.85 4.60
N LEU A 57 11.82 16.17 4.04
CA LEU A 57 12.99 15.73 4.78
C LEU A 57 13.74 16.91 5.43
N ARG A 58 13.90 18.02 4.71
CA ARG A 58 14.47 19.25 5.28
C ARG A 58 13.58 19.87 6.37
N SER A 59 12.26 19.78 6.25
CA SER A 59 11.33 20.29 7.26
C SER A 59 11.32 19.46 8.55
N LEU A 60 11.62 18.17 8.43
CA LEU A 60 11.77 17.24 9.56
C LEU A 60 13.17 17.30 10.18
N GLN A 61 14.13 17.90 9.48
CA GLN A 61 15.46 18.14 10.04
C GLN A 61 15.28 18.96 11.32
N ALA A 62 15.76 18.42 12.44
CA ALA A 62 15.74 19.13 13.71
C ALA A 62 16.34 20.52 13.48
N PRO A 63 15.74 21.60 14.04
CA PRO A 63 16.35 22.91 13.95
C PRO A 63 17.79 22.76 14.39
N ASN A 64 18.73 23.19 13.54
CA ASN A 64 20.15 23.26 13.86
C ASN A 64 20.32 24.26 15.02
N VAL A 65 19.90 23.86 16.22
CA VAL A 65 20.39 24.43 17.44
C VAL A 65 21.88 24.13 17.34
N GLY A 66 22.70 25.16 17.21
CA GLY A 66 24.17 25.07 17.15
C GLY A 66 24.81 24.52 18.43
N SER A 67 24.11 23.59 19.09
CA SER A 67 24.65 22.64 20.03
C SER A 67 25.64 21.77 19.27
N SER A 68 26.80 21.52 19.89
CA SER A 68 27.86 20.61 19.43
C SER A 68 27.37 19.15 19.33
N ALA A 69 26.32 18.90 18.55
CA ALA A 69 25.72 17.61 18.25
C ALA A 69 26.53 16.84 17.19
N SER A 70 27.62 17.43 16.66
CA SER A 70 28.61 16.70 15.86
C SER A 70 29.06 15.41 16.55
N ASN A 71 29.14 15.40 17.88
CA ASN A 71 29.51 14.19 18.61
C ASN A 71 28.45 13.09 18.64
N ILE A 72 27.15 13.37 18.46
CA ILE A 72 26.10 12.33 18.53
C ILE A 72 25.85 11.72 17.14
N ALA A 73 25.86 12.53 16.08
CA ALA A 73 25.77 12.01 14.72
C ALA A 73 27.02 11.19 14.36
N ASP A 74 28.22 11.64 14.73
CA ASP A 74 29.46 10.84 14.58
C ASP A 74 29.42 9.55 15.43
N LEU A 75 28.72 9.54 16.57
CA LEU A 75 28.51 8.32 17.37
C LEU A 75 27.53 7.32 16.73
N LEU A 76 26.61 7.78 15.89
CA LEU A 76 25.63 6.93 15.19
C LEU A 76 26.09 6.52 13.79
N GLU A 77 26.92 7.33 13.12
CA GLU A 77 27.44 7.02 11.77
C GLU A 77 28.67 6.12 11.79
N MET A 78 29.41 6.04 12.90
CA MET A 78 30.65 5.24 13.01
C MET A 78 30.44 3.80 13.53
N ARG A 79 29.24 3.44 14.01
CA ARG A 79 28.95 2.06 14.36
C ARG A 79 28.14 1.42 13.25
N ASP A 80 28.79 0.51 12.54
CA ASP A 80 28.13 -0.48 11.71
C ASP A 80 27.25 -1.34 12.63
N PHE A 81 26.01 -0.88 12.90
CA PHE A 81 25.02 -1.58 13.72
C PHE A 81 24.65 -2.96 13.14
N ASN A 82 25.18 -3.30 11.96
CA ASN A 82 25.02 -4.60 11.30
C ASN A 82 25.95 -5.68 11.86
N SER A 83 26.94 -5.32 12.68
CA SER A 83 27.79 -6.31 13.32
C SER A 83 27.29 -6.58 14.75
N MET A 84 26.53 -7.66 14.91
CA MET A 84 26.41 -8.36 16.19
C MET A 84 27.68 -9.19 16.50
N GLU A 85 28.82 -8.87 15.88
CA GLU A 85 30.09 -9.47 16.26
C GLU A 85 30.47 -8.94 17.64
N VAL A 86 30.94 -9.86 18.48
CA VAL A 86 31.57 -9.49 19.74
C VAL A 86 32.84 -8.75 19.37
N ASP A 87 32.92 -7.46 19.73
CA ASP A 87 34.12 -6.66 19.54
C ASP A 87 35.34 -7.45 20.03
N SER A 88 36.29 -7.70 19.12
CA SER A 88 37.43 -8.57 19.38
C SER A 88 38.48 -7.92 20.31
N ASP A 89 38.31 -6.64 20.62
CA ASP A 89 39.22 -5.86 21.45
C ASP A 89 38.46 -5.25 22.64
N PRO A 90 38.76 -5.65 23.89
CA PRO A 90 38.11 -5.13 25.08
C PRO A 90 38.51 -3.68 25.43
N SER A 91 39.44 -3.07 24.67
CA SER A 91 39.93 -1.72 24.95
C SER A 91 39.11 -0.62 24.25
N GLN A 92 37.84 -0.47 24.65
CA GLN A 92 36.98 0.57 24.09
C GLN A 92 36.95 1.82 24.97
N VAL A 93 37.65 2.87 24.53
CA VAL A 93 37.47 4.21 25.12
C VAL A 93 36.09 4.73 24.74
N PHE A 94 35.18 4.83 25.71
CA PHE A 94 33.87 5.45 25.52
C PHE A 94 33.83 6.86 26.13
N THR A 95 33.17 7.78 25.43
CA THR A 95 32.95 9.14 25.92
C THR A 95 31.58 9.22 26.59
N VAL A 96 31.56 9.49 27.89
CA VAL A 96 30.31 9.73 28.63
C VAL A 96 29.97 11.22 28.55
N LEU A 97 28.81 11.53 27.99
CA LEU A 97 28.25 12.88 27.97
C LEU A 97 27.28 13.01 29.15
N SER A 98 27.68 13.75 30.18
CA SER A 98 26.76 14.12 31.27
C SER A 98 26.09 15.44 30.93
N THR A 99 24.75 15.40 30.87
CA THR A 99 23.89 16.57 30.72
C THR A 99 23.11 16.80 32.01
N ASP A 100 23.79 17.25 33.06
CA ASP A 100 23.09 17.66 34.27
C ASP A 100 22.28 18.94 33.99
N LEU A 101 21.00 18.93 34.33
CA LEU A 101 20.06 20.03 34.08
C LEU A 101 20.64 21.37 34.61
N GLY A 102 20.98 22.28 33.70
CA GLY A 102 21.48 23.62 34.03
C GLY A 102 23.00 23.81 34.03
N SER A 103 23.77 22.79 33.67
CA SER A 103 25.24 22.89 33.51
C SER A 103 25.67 22.71 32.05
N HIS A 104 26.82 23.27 31.68
CA HIS A 104 27.39 23.06 30.35
C HIS A 104 27.75 21.57 30.21
N PRO A 105 27.47 20.94 29.04
CA PRO A 105 27.78 19.53 28.84
C PRO A 105 29.27 19.29 29.11
N ARG A 106 29.56 18.43 30.08
CA ARG A 106 30.92 17.98 30.37
C ARG A 106 31.12 16.66 29.65
N SER A 107 32.09 16.61 28.75
CA SER A 107 32.62 15.34 28.25
C SER A 107 33.83 14.98 29.12
N PHE A 108 33.89 13.73 29.54
CA PHE A 108 35.07 13.15 30.14
C PHE A 108 35.35 11.83 29.43
N GLN A 109 36.62 11.65 29.03
CA GLN A 109 37.08 10.36 28.52
C GLN A 109 37.24 9.44 29.72
N VAL A 110 36.44 8.38 29.75
CA VAL A 110 36.60 7.32 30.73
C VAL A 110 37.48 6.27 30.05
N HIS A 111 38.71 6.12 30.53
CA HIS A 111 39.52 4.97 30.17
C HIS A 111 38.92 3.74 30.84
N ASP A 112 38.93 2.62 30.12
CA ASP A 112 38.31 1.36 30.51
C ASP A 112 38.34 1.15 32.01
N ILE A 113 37.14 1.15 32.60
CA ILE A 113 36.97 0.53 33.89
C ILE A 113 37.19 -0.94 33.60
N THR A 114 38.43 -1.42 33.75
CA THR A 114 38.71 -2.84 33.86
C THR A 114 37.92 -3.32 35.05
N LEU A 115 36.71 -3.79 34.80
CA LEU A 115 35.98 -4.60 35.74
C LEU A 115 36.96 -5.74 36.08
N PRO A 116 37.28 -5.97 37.37
CA PRO A 116 38.14 -7.10 37.75
C PRO A 116 37.60 -8.34 37.05
N ASP A 117 38.45 -9.20 36.46
CA ASP A 117 38.12 -10.37 35.61
C ASP A 117 36.84 -11.13 36.03
N VAL A 118 35.70 -10.51 35.80
CA VAL A 118 34.40 -11.03 36.13
C VAL A 118 33.97 -11.59 34.80
N PRO A 119 33.84 -12.92 34.68
CA PRO A 119 33.44 -13.52 33.43
C PRO A 119 32.02 -13.03 33.12
N VAL A 120 31.94 -11.99 32.28
CA VAL A 120 30.70 -11.30 31.91
C VAL A 120 29.73 -12.27 31.24
N GLU A 121 30.23 -13.38 30.69
CA GLU A 121 29.46 -14.54 30.23
C GLU A 121 28.43 -15.05 31.26
N HIS A 122 28.73 -14.94 32.56
CA HIS A 122 27.79 -15.35 33.62
C HIS A 122 26.70 -14.32 33.91
N PHE A 123 26.85 -13.09 33.41
CA PHE A 123 25.92 -11.97 33.60
C PHE A 123 25.24 -11.56 32.28
N ALA A 124 25.73 -12.06 31.15
CA ALA A 124 25.12 -11.85 29.86
C ALA A 124 23.77 -12.58 29.84
N TYR A 125 22.69 -11.81 29.69
CA TYR A 125 21.38 -12.39 29.44
C TYR A 125 21.41 -13.14 28.11
N PRO A 126 20.74 -14.30 28.01
CA PRO A 126 20.55 -14.95 26.72
C PRO A 126 19.95 -13.98 25.69
N LYS A 127 20.34 -14.15 24.42
CA LYS A 127 19.72 -13.40 23.32
C LYS A 127 18.20 -13.61 23.37
N TYR A 128 17.47 -12.51 23.47
CA TYR A 128 16.01 -12.51 23.52
C TYR A 128 15.50 -11.57 22.45
N GLU A 129 14.77 -12.12 21.49
CA GLU A 129 13.98 -11.32 20.56
C GLU A 129 12.74 -10.80 21.28
N SER A 130 12.38 -9.54 21.06
CA SER A 130 11.23 -8.93 21.72
C SER A 130 9.96 -9.73 21.44
N CYS A 131 9.29 -10.23 22.48
CA CYS A 131 7.97 -10.82 22.39
C CYS A 131 6.93 -9.86 22.99
N THR A 132 5.92 -9.49 22.21
CA THR A 132 4.79 -8.72 22.72
C THR A 132 4.03 -9.58 23.73
N PRO A 133 3.94 -9.21 25.02
CA PRO A 133 3.21 -10.00 25.99
C PRO A 133 1.73 -10.03 25.61
N ALA A 134 1.17 -11.23 25.54
CA ALA A 134 -0.24 -11.43 25.21
C ALA A 134 -0.92 -12.23 26.31
N THR A 135 -2.05 -11.73 26.82
CA THR A 135 -2.88 -12.43 27.81
C THR A 135 -3.83 -13.45 27.18
N ARG A 136 -3.92 -13.45 25.86
CA ARG A 136 -4.77 -14.33 25.05
C ARG A 136 -4.07 -14.68 23.74
N ASN A 137 -4.42 -15.83 23.19
CA ASN A 137 -3.95 -16.23 21.88
C ASN A 137 -4.45 -15.25 20.81
N ILE A 138 -3.57 -14.94 19.86
CA ILE A 138 -3.86 -14.15 18.67
C ILE A 138 -3.86 -15.13 17.51
N SER A 139 -4.99 -15.29 16.82
CA SER A 139 -5.01 -16.12 15.62
C SER A 139 -4.23 -15.41 14.52
N HIS A 140 -3.41 -16.19 13.84
CA HIS A 140 -2.48 -15.67 12.87
C HIS A 140 -2.41 -16.63 11.70
N GLU A 141 -3.41 -16.53 10.85
CA GLU A 141 -3.45 -17.24 9.58
C GLU A 141 -2.66 -16.42 8.55
N ARG A 142 -1.35 -16.67 8.48
CA ARG A 142 -0.56 -16.22 7.35
C ARG A 142 -0.67 -17.24 6.23
N ASP A 143 -0.88 -16.74 5.02
CA ASP A 143 -0.75 -17.57 3.83
C ASP A 143 0.74 -17.85 3.61
N PRO A 144 1.22 -19.09 3.77
CA PRO A 144 2.65 -19.39 3.64
C PRO A 144 3.17 -19.14 2.22
N ARG A 145 2.27 -19.00 1.23
CA ARG A 145 2.63 -18.68 -0.15
C ARG A 145 3.01 -17.21 -0.32
N ILE A 146 2.70 -16.35 0.65
CA ILE A 146 3.02 -14.92 0.62
C ILE A 146 4.23 -14.67 1.51
N LEU A 147 5.27 -14.07 0.95
CA LEU A 147 6.45 -13.65 1.71
C LEU A 147 6.20 -12.26 2.30
N ASP A 148 6.09 -12.17 3.62
CA ASP A 148 5.83 -10.89 4.30
C ASP A 148 7.09 -10.04 4.49
N PHE A 149 8.22 -10.67 4.79
CA PHE A 149 9.53 -10.04 4.94
C PHE A 149 10.65 -11.05 4.67
N ILE A 150 11.86 -10.56 4.38
CA ILE A 150 13.03 -11.40 4.14
C ILE A 150 13.79 -11.53 5.46
N PRO A 151 13.80 -12.71 6.10
CA PRO A 151 14.59 -12.91 7.31
C PRO A 151 16.08 -12.84 6.95
N TYR A 152 16.91 -12.25 7.81
CA TYR A 152 18.36 -12.25 7.63
C TYR A 152 18.82 -11.64 6.29
N ALA A 153 18.09 -10.63 5.77
CA ALA A 153 18.40 -10.02 4.47
C ALA A 153 19.83 -9.45 4.39
N ASP A 154 20.39 -9.08 5.54
CA ASP A 154 21.71 -8.47 5.69
C ASP A 154 22.83 -9.51 5.93
N GLU A 155 22.49 -10.78 6.14
CA GLU A 155 23.47 -11.84 6.40
C GLU A 155 24.09 -12.35 5.07
N PRO A 156 25.43 -12.38 4.94
CA PRO A 156 26.09 -12.72 3.67
C PRO A 156 25.83 -14.16 3.22
N ASP A 157 25.62 -15.08 4.18
CA ASP A 157 25.36 -16.50 3.92
C ASP A 157 23.88 -16.79 3.64
N PHE A 158 22.98 -15.81 3.81
CA PHE A 158 21.56 -16.01 3.58
C PHE A 158 21.21 -15.95 2.09
N SER A 159 20.81 -17.09 1.53
CA SER A 159 20.41 -17.15 0.12
C SER A 159 19.00 -16.60 -0.11
N LEU A 160 18.89 -15.27 -0.18
CA LEU A 160 17.65 -14.53 -0.43
C LEU A 160 16.90 -15.09 -1.64
N SER A 161 17.60 -15.36 -2.74
CA SER A 161 16.99 -15.85 -3.98
C SER A 161 16.37 -17.23 -3.83
N LEU A 162 16.96 -18.13 -3.04
CA LEU A 162 16.40 -19.46 -2.80
C LEU A 162 15.19 -19.36 -1.88
N TYR A 163 15.29 -18.58 -0.81
CA TYR A 163 14.19 -18.37 0.13
C TYR A 163 12.98 -17.73 -0.54
N ALA A 164 13.19 -16.67 -1.33
CA ALA A 164 12.13 -15.98 -2.04
C ALA A 164 11.36 -16.89 -3.03
N ARG A 165 12.03 -17.87 -3.64
CA ARG A 165 11.41 -18.85 -4.56
C ARG A 165 10.47 -19.83 -3.87
N LEU A 166 10.52 -19.96 -2.55
CA LEU A 166 9.58 -20.80 -1.78
C LEU A 166 8.18 -20.16 -1.68
N HIS A 167 8.07 -18.88 -2.05
CA HIS A 167 6.83 -18.12 -1.97
C HIS A 167 6.33 -17.76 -3.37
N ALA A 168 5.00 -17.74 -3.53
CA ALA A 168 4.34 -17.43 -4.79
C ALA A 168 4.26 -15.93 -5.06
N SER A 169 4.21 -15.12 -4.00
CA SER A 169 4.14 -13.66 -4.10
C SER A 169 4.78 -12.99 -2.88
N PHE A 170 5.10 -11.70 -3.01
CA PHE A 170 5.63 -10.90 -1.92
C PHE A 170 4.55 -9.93 -1.42
N ALA A 171 4.40 -9.83 -0.11
CA ALA A 171 3.34 -9.02 0.52
C ALA A 171 3.46 -7.54 0.17
N TRP A 172 4.69 -7.04 -0.02
CA TRP A 172 4.97 -5.64 -0.37
C TRP A 172 4.89 -5.34 -1.88
N GLN A 173 4.78 -6.35 -2.74
CA GLN A 173 4.63 -6.18 -4.19
C GLN A 173 3.17 -6.17 -4.66
N ASN A 174 2.21 -6.16 -3.74
CA ASN A 174 0.81 -6.09 -4.12
C ASN A 174 0.42 -4.64 -4.52
N ILE A 175 -0.12 -4.52 -5.73
CA ILE A 175 -0.54 -3.27 -6.40
C ILE A 175 -1.54 -2.44 -5.54
N TRP A 176 -2.14 -3.06 -4.52
CA TRP A 176 -3.15 -2.46 -3.67
C TRP A 176 -2.59 -1.64 -2.49
N TYR A 177 -1.29 -1.71 -2.21
CA TYR A 177 -0.69 -1.00 -1.07
C TYR A 177 0.19 0.18 -1.47
N ASP A 178 0.55 0.29 -2.74
CA ASP A 178 1.27 1.45 -3.24
C ASP A 178 0.37 2.70 -3.19
N VAL A 179 0.78 3.66 -2.36
CA VAL A 179 0.07 4.93 -2.16
C VAL A 179 0.21 5.80 -3.40
N ASP A 180 1.38 5.79 -4.02
CA ASP A 180 1.71 6.59 -5.20
C ASP A 180 0.82 6.17 -6.36
N TYR A 181 0.70 4.85 -6.57
CA TYR A 181 -0.22 4.28 -7.55
C TYR A 181 -1.66 4.77 -7.37
N LYS A 182 -2.17 4.83 -6.13
CA LYS A 182 -3.52 5.33 -5.85
C LYS A 182 -3.66 6.82 -6.11
N LEU A 183 -2.65 7.62 -5.77
CA LEU A 183 -2.64 9.05 -6.05
C LEU A 183 -2.60 9.33 -7.56
N ILE A 184 -1.77 8.60 -8.31
CA ILE A 184 -1.70 8.66 -9.77
C ILE A 184 -3.03 8.25 -10.39
N ALA A 185 -3.62 7.15 -9.94
CA ALA A 185 -4.93 6.70 -10.42
C ALA A 185 -6.03 7.73 -10.12
N LEU A 186 -5.98 8.39 -8.95
CA LEU A 186 -6.96 9.41 -8.56
C LEU A 186 -6.85 10.64 -9.46
N HIS A 187 -5.63 11.11 -9.71
CA HIS A 187 -5.39 12.21 -10.62
C HIS A 187 -5.81 11.86 -12.05
N THR A 188 -5.53 10.64 -12.50
CA THR A 188 -5.99 10.12 -13.80
C THR A 188 -7.52 10.18 -13.91
N ALA A 189 -8.23 9.65 -12.91
CA ALA A 189 -9.68 9.66 -12.87
C ALA A 189 -10.24 11.09 -12.89
N TRP A 190 -9.60 12.01 -12.17
CA TRP A 190 -9.97 13.42 -12.22
C TRP A 190 -9.76 14.05 -13.61
N SER A 191 -8.61 13.84 -14.25
CA SER A 191 -8.33 14.38 -15.59
C SER A 191 -9.35 13.89 -16.63
N LEU A 192 -9.74 12.61 -16.53
CA LEU A 192 -10.77 12.02 -17.38
C LEU A 192 -12.16 12.59 -17.07
N TYR A 193 -12.49 12.79 -15.78
CA TYR A 193 -13.74 13.43 -15.36
C TYR A 193 -13.87 14.86 -15.88
N ALA A 194 -12.80 15.65 -15.77
CA ALA A 194 -12.73 16.99 -16.33
C ALA A 194 -12.87 17.00 -17.87
N SER A 195 -12.50 15.90 -18.53
CA SER A 195 -12.67 15.69 -19.98
C SER A 195 -14.06 15.18 -20.37
N GLY A 196 -14.98 15.01 -19.40
CA GLY A 196 -16.37 14.60 -19.62
C GLY A 196 -16.65 13.10 -19.46
N LEU A 197 -15.66 12.29 -19.07
CA LEU A 197 -15.88 10.87 -18.80
C LEU A 197 -16.44 10.66 -17.39
N SER A 198 -17.55 9.94 -17.23
CA SER A 198 -18.06 9.62 -15.91
C SER A 198 -17.23 8.51 -15.22
N PRO A 199 -17.13 8.49 -13.87
CA PRO A 199 -16.43 7.43 -13.15
C PRO A 199 -16.95 6.02 -13.46
N LYS A 200 -18.25 5.89 -13.72
CA LYS A 200 -18.88 4.62 -14.09
C LYS A 200 -18.42 4.15 -15.48
N GLU A 201 -18.37 5.06 -16.45
CA GLU A 201 -17.85 4.74 -17.78
C GLU A 201 -16.38 4.32 -17.71
N MET A 202 -15.55 4.97 -16.87
CA MET A 202 -14.16 4.54 -16.66
C MET A 202 -14.07 3.08 -16.17
N ASP A 203 -14.92 2.70 -15.22
CA ASP A 203 -14.98 1.32 -14.68
C ASP A 203 -15.47 0.30 -15.73
N GLU A 204 -16.36 0.70 -16.64
CA GLU A 204 -16.89 -0.16 -17.70
C GLU A 204 -15.80 -0.63 -18.69
N TYR A 205 -14.75 0.17 -18.91
CA TYR A 205 -13.64 -0.22 -19.79
C TYR A 205 -12.64 -1.21 -19.15
N GLN A 206 -12.69 -1.42 -17.82
CA GLN A 206 -11.87 -2.39 -17.08
C GLN A 206 -10.37 -2.37 -17.46
N VAL A 207 -9.79 -1.18 -17.53
CA VAL A 207 -8.37 -1.01 -17.87
C VAL A 207 -7.50 -1.65 -16.80
N ARG A 208 -6.69 -2.67 -17.17
CA ARG A 208 -5.99 -3.57 -16.24
C ARG A 208 -5.12 -2.87 -15.17
N PHE A 209 -4.54 -1.72 -15.51
CA PHE A 209 -3.65 -0.96 -14.62
C PHE A 209 -4.37 0.14 -13.85
N LEU A 210 -5.68 0.32 -14.03
CA LEU A 210 -6.46 1.30 -13.28
C LEU A 210 -7.32 0.54 -12.27
N PRO A 211 -7.27 0.88 -10.97
CA PRO A 211 -8.17 0.25 -10.01
C PRO A 211 -9.61 0.70 -10.31
N PRO A 212 -10.62 -0.10 -9.93
CA PRO A 212 -12.01 0.35 -10.01
C PRO A 212 -12.16 1.67 -9.27
N ILE A 213 -12.68 2.69 -9.94
CA ILE A 213 -12.86 4.05 -9.41
C ILE A 213 -14.01 4.05 -8.41
N THR A 214 -15.11 3.41 -8.77
CA THR A 214 -16.34 3.34 -7.96
C THR A 214 -16.46 2.01 -7.20
N GLY A 215 -17.48 1.91 -6.33
CA GLY A 215 -17.77 0.71 -5.54
C GLY A 215 -17.26 0.78 -4.10
N SER A 216 -17.66 -0.20 -3.29
CA SER A 216 -17.36 -0.25 -1.85
C SER A 216 -15.88 -0.43 -1.54
N SER A 217 -15.12 -1.01 -2.46
CA SER A 217 -13.67 -1.18 -2.41
C SER A 217 -12.95 -0.41 -3.53
N GLY A 218 -13.66 0.52 -4.18
CA GLY A 218 -13.09 1.33 -5.26
C GLY A 218 -12.14 2.39 -4.74
N LEU A 219 -11.34 2.94 -5.65
CA LEU A 219 -10.33 3.96 -5.40
C LEU A 219 -10.88 5.12 -4.56
N LEU A 220 -12.02 5.68 -4.97
CA LEU A 220 -12.63 6.80 -4.27
C LEU A 220 -13.03 6.45 -2.83
N THR A 221 -13.56 5.24 -2.61
CA THR A 221 -13.92 4.80 -1.25
C THR A 221 -12.68 4.59 -0.39
N THR A 222 -11.61 4.01 -0.96
CA THR A 222 -10.36 3.77 -0.23
C THR A 222 -9.59 5.05 0.11
N LEU A 223 -9.70 6.10 -0.70
CA LEU A 223 -9.02 7.37 -0.49
C LEU A 223 -9.82 8.36 0.35
N ARG A 224 -11.12 8.11 0.59
CA ARG A 224 -12.01 9.04 1.31
C ARG A 224 -11.51 9.43 2.71
N ASN A 225 -10.89 8.49 3.41
CA ASN A 225 -10.43 8.68 4.78
C ASN A 225 -8.91 8.88 4.87
N ARG A 226 -8.23 9.10 3.73
CA ARG A 226 -6.79 9.33 3.72
C ARG A 226 -6.50 10.81 3.66
N ASP A 227 -5.44 11.20 4.34
CA ASP A 227 -4.81 12.49 4.11
C ASP A 227 -4.16 12.45 2.74
N LEU A 228 -4.63 13.32 1.84
CA LEU A 228 -4.12 13.42 0.49
C LEU A 228 -3.02 14.46 0.47
N ILE A 229 -1.93 14.11 -0.20
CA ILE A 229 -0.80 15.02 -0.36
C ILE A 229 -1.17 16.02 -1.45
N ASP A 230 -0.95 17.31 -1.18
CA ASP A 230 -1.09 18.37 -2.18
C ASP A 230 0.09 18.28 -3.16
N TRP A 231 -0.07 17.50 -4.24
CA TRP A 231 0.91 17.49 -5.32
C TRP A 231 0.70 18.69 -6.25
N GLY A 232 1.74 19.35 -6.76
CA GLY A 232 1.69 20.45 -7.76
C GLY A 232 0.33 21.12 -8.10
N THR A 233 -0.18 20.89 -9.32
CA THR A 233 -1.52 21.32 -9.78
C THR A 233 -2.60 20.30 -9.42
N ALA A 234 -2.45 19.59 -8.30
CA ALA A 234 -3.33 18.51 -7.90
C ALA A 234 -4.77 18.96 -7.85
N VAL A 235 -5.61 17.95 -8.04
CA VAL A 235 -7.02 17.97 -7.75
C VAL A 235 -7.22 18.60 -6.37
N SER A 236 -7.73 19.83 -6.32
CA SER A 236 -7.98 20.48 -5.04
C SER A 236 -8.95 19.62 -4.22
N SER A 237 -8.92 19.71 -2.89
CA SER A 237 -9.87 18.94 -2.07
C SER A 237 -11.33 19.19 -2.50
N GLN A 238 -11.64 20.39 -3.00
CA GLN A 238 -12.96 20.73 -3.56
C GLN A 238 -13.28 19.97 -4.84
N GLN A 239 -12.30 19.83 -5.74
CA GLN A 239 -12.45 19.06 -6.98
C GLN A 239 -12.66 17.57 -6.67
N LEU A 240 -11.96 17.04 -5.68
CA LEU A 240 -12.18 15.67 -5.23
C LEU A 240 -13.56 15.45 -4.65
N VAL A 241 -14.08 16.41 -3.88
CA VAL A 241 -15.48 16.37 -3.39
C VAL A 241 -16.46 16.28 -4.56
N ALA A 242 -16.23 17.02 -5.66
CA ALA A 242 -17.08 16.92 -6.84
C ALA A 242 -17.05 15.52 -7.48
N LEU A 243 -15.85 14.90 -7.58
CA LEU A 243 -15.70 13.53 -8.09
C LEU A 243 -16.38 12.50 -7.17
N TRP A 244 -16.24 12.66 -5.86
CA TRP A 244 -16.94 11.84 -4.86
C TRP A 244 -18.45 11.98 -4.96
N ASP A 245 -18.97 13.20 -5.05
CA ASP A 245 -20.40 13.45 -5.17
C ASP A 245 -20.97 12.85 -6.45
N ALA A 246 -20.23 12.93 -7.57
CA ALA A 246 -20.60 12.26 -8.81
C ALA A 246 -20.66 10.73 -8.65
N SER A 247 -19.66 10.12 -8.01
CA SER A 247 -19.64 8.68 -7.73
C SER A 247 -20.74 8.26 -6.75
N LEU A 248 -21.01 9.05 -5.71
CA LEU A 248 -22.03 8.77 -4.71
C LEU A 248 -23.43 8.87 -5.30
N LYS A 249 -23.70 9.86 -6.16
CA LYS A 249 -24.99 9.95 -6.88
C LYS A 249 -25.25 8.72 -7.73
N ALA A 250 -24.21 8.12 -8.32
CA ALA A 250 -24.34 6.92 -9.13
C ALA A 250 -24.55 5.62 -8.33
N THR A 251 -24.03 5.55 -7.09
CA THR A 251 -23.96 4.30 -6.31
C THR A 251 -24.83 4.29 -5.06
N ARG A 252 -25.28 5.46 -4.57
CA ARG A 252 -26.05 5.56 -3.32
C ARG A 252 -27.49 5.10 -3.55
N PRO A 253 -27.94 4.02 -2.89
CA PRO A 253 -29.36 3.72 -2.83
C PRO A 253 -30.08 4.80 -2.02
N PRO A 254 -31.35 5.10 -2.31
CA PRO A 254 -32.07 6.21 -1.70
C PRO A 254 -32.21 6.00 -0.18
N GLY A 255 -31.58 6.88 0.59
CA GLY A 255 -31.77 7.02 2.05
C GLY A 255 -30.74 6.33 2.96
N PRO A 256 -30.58 6.82 4.21
CA PRO A 256 -29.81 6.13 5.23
C PRO A 256 -30.50 4.81 5.60
N ASN A 257 -29.86 3.69 5.28
CA ASN A 257 -30.37 2.37 5.64
C ASN A 257 -29.74 1.93 6.97
N LEU A 258 -30.42 2.19 8.07
CA LEU A 258 -30.01 1.78 9.43
C LEU A 258 -29.63 0.28 9.47
N TRP A 259 -30.39 -0.58 8.80
CA TRP A 259 -30.12 -2.01 8.76
C TRP A 259 -28.80 -2.36 8.07
N ARG A 260 -28.37 -1.58 7.07
CA ARG A 260 -27.04 -1.77 6.47
C ARG A 260 -25.94 -1.42 7.48
N SER A 261 -26.08 -0.33 8.22
CA SER A 261 -25.13 0.04 9.26
C SER A 261 -25.07 -1.00 10.38
N VAL A 262 -26.23 -1.48 10.85
CA VAL A 262 -26.31 -2.54 11.87
C VAL A 262 -25.68 -3.85 11.37
N ARG A 263 -25.97 -4.27 10.13
CA ARG A 263 -25.34 -5.47 9.54
C ARG A 263 -23.83 -5.33 9.37
N SER A 264 -23.36 -4.13 9.02
CA SER A 264 -21.91 -3.85 8.94
C SER A 264 -21.24 -3.98 10.31
N LEU A 265 -21.92 -3.56 11.37
CA LEU A 265 -21.42 -3.71 12.74
C LEU A 265 -21.51 -5.17 13.20
N ASP A 266 -22.61 -5.88 12.90
CA ASP A 266 -22.76 -7.31 13.24
C ASP A 266 -21.63 -8.15 12.64
N ALA A 267 -21.21 -7.84 11.40
CA ALA A 267 -20.07 -8.47 10.76
C ALA A 267 -18.71 -8.13 11.40
N ALA A 268 -18.62 -7.12 12.26
CA ALA A 268 -17.40 -6.79 12.99
C ALA A 268 -17.32 -7.52 14.34
N PHE A 269 -18.43 -7.99 14.91
CA PHE A 269 -18.44 -8.64 16.22
C PHE A 269 -18.22 -10.15 16.14
N CYS A 270 -17.42 -10.68 17.06
CA CYS A 270 -17.31 -12.12 17.23
C CYS A 270 -18.59 -12.68 17.88
N ARG A 271 -19.21 -13.65 17.21
CA ARG A 271 -20.42 -14.34 17.72
C ARG A 271 -20.13 -15.37 18.81
N SER A 272 -18.86 -15.65 19.10
CA SER A 272 -18.50 -16.52 20.22
C SER A 272 -18.81 -15.81 21.53
N THR A 273 -19.61 -16.45 22.39
CA THR A 273 -19.96 -15.95 23.72
C THR A 273 -18.74 -15.80 24.64
N ASN A 274 -17.61 -16.41 24.29
CA ASN A 274 -16.37 -16.31 25.04
C ASN A 274 -15.54 -15.07 24.68
N CYS A 275 -15.86 -14.38 23.58
CA CYS A 275 -15.07 -13.26 23.08
C CYS A 275 -15.82 -11.92 23.11
N ILE A 276 -17.12 -11.89 22.76
CA ILE A 276 -18.02 -10.69 22.73
C ILE A 276 -17.26 -9.37 22.53
N GLU A 277 -16.46 -9.30 21.47
CA GLU A 277 -15.57 -8.19 21.16
C GLU A 277 -15.64 -7.92 19.65
N ALA A 278 -15.55 -6.63 19.30
CA ALA A 278 -15.40 -6.21 17.92
C ALA A 278 -13.98 -6.55 17.43
N LEU A 279 -13.87 -7.06 16.20
CA LEU A 279 -12.60 -7.41 15.57
C LEU A 279 -11.76 -8.40 16.40
N CYS A 280 -12.41 -9.43 16.95
CA CYS A 280 -11.75 -10.44 17.76
C CYS A 280 -10.59 -11.10 16.98
N MET A 281 -9.38 -10.91 17.50
CA MET A 281 -8.14 -11.39 16.88
C MET A 281 -7.99 -12.92 16.94
N LEU A 282 -8.76 -13.62 17.76
CA LEU A 282 -8.72 -15.09 17.85
C LEU A 282 -9.59 -15.77 16.78
N HIS A 283 -10.68 -15.12 16.36
CA HIS A 283 -11.65 -15.69 15.41
C HIS A 283 -11.77 -14.82 14.14
N SER A 284 -10.68 -14.14 13.77
CA SER A 284 -10.60 -13.21 12.65
C SER A 284 -10.94 -13.86 11.30
N THR A 285 -10.76 -15.18 11.17
CA THR A 285 -11.06 -15.95 9.96
C THR A 285 -12.53 -15.87 9.55
N PHE A 286 -13.44 -15.79 10.51
CA PHE A 286 -14.87 -15.70 10.23
C PHE A 286 -15.29 -14.32 9.69
N LEU A 287 -14.49 -13.28 9.90
CA LEU A 287 -14.83 -11.91 9.50
C LEU A 287 -14.45 -11.62 8.04
N LEU A 288 -13.35 -12.21 7.55
CA LEU A 288 -12.89 -12.00 6.16
C LEU A 288 -13.67 -12.83 5.13
N GLN A 289 -14.26 -13.96 5.51
CA GLN A 289 -15.09 -14.76 4.60
C GLN A 289 -16.50 -14.17 4.37
N GLY A 290 -16.99 -13.32 5.27
CA GLY A 290 -18.27 -12.62 5.14
C GLY A 290 -18.23 -11.34 4.29
N LEU A 291 -17.04 -10.79 4.06
CA LEU A 291 -16.79 -9.62 3.22
C LEU A 291 -16.34 -10.08 1.82
N SER A 292 -17.30 -10.46 0.96
CA SER A 292 -17.18 -10.67 -0.49
C SER A 292 -15.85 -11.27 -1.03
N PRO A 293 -15.86 -12.51 -1.58
CA PRO A 293 -14.68 -13.17 -2.17
C PRO A 293 -14.27 -12.59 -3.55
N SER A 294 -14.25 -11.26 -3.72
CA SER A 294 -13.94 -10.62 -5.00
C SER A 294 -12.44 -10.50 -5.30
N VAL A 295 -11.54 -10.78 -4.35
CA VAL A 295 -10.09 -10.47 -4.52
C VAL A 295 -9.20 -11.71 -4.56
N TYR A 296 -9.69 -12.90 -4.20
CA TYR A 296 -8.87 -14.13 -4.15
C TYR A 296 -8.87 -14.98 -5.43
N CYS A 297 -9.56 -14.58 -6.51
CA CYS A 297 -9.78 -15.45 -7.68
C CYS A 297 -9.01 -15.10 -8.97
N ALA A 298 -7.96 -14.27 -8.95
CA ALA A 298 -7.23 -13.93 -10.18
C ALA A 298 -5.95 -14.76 -10.47
N THR A 299 -5.57 -15.73 -9.62
CA THR A 299 -4.36 -16.55 -9.85
C THR A 299 -4.56 -18.06 -9.81
N ARG A 300 -5.81 -18.58 -9.76
CA ARG A 300 -6.05 -19.98 -10.14
C ARG A 300 -6.06 -20.09 -11.67
N GLY A 301 -4.86 -20.09 -12.24
CA GLY A 301 -4.63 -20.70 -13.54
C GLY A 301 -5.16 -22.13 -13.52
N SER A 302 -5.84 -22.49 -14.60
CA SER A 302 -6.41 -23.80 -14.86
C SER A 302 -5.36 -24.90 -14.81
N GLU A 303 -5.15 -25.51 -13.64
CA GLU A 303 -4.54 -26.82 -13.55
C GLU A 303 -5.66 -27.85 -13.58
N THR A 304 -5.75 -28.54 -14.72
CA THR A 304 -6.52 -29.77 -14.86
C THR A 304 -6.01 -30.80 -13.84
N PRO A 305 -6.90 -31.45 -13.06
CA PRO A 305 -6.48 -32.58 -12.24
C PRO A 305 -6.20 -33.74 -13.19
N THR A 306 -4.92 -33.97 -13.50
CA THR A 306 -4.49 -35.24 -14.06
C THR A 306 -4.50 -36.26 -12.93
N ALA A 307 -5.45 -37.18 -13.05
CA ALA A 307 -5.47 -38.41 -12.29
C ALA A 307 -4.17 -39.19 -12.55
N ALA A 308 -3.47 -39.55 -11.49
CA ALA A 308 -2.56 -40.69 -11.49
C ALA A 308 -2.69 -41.37 -10.13
N CYS A 309 -3.54 -42.40 -10.10
CA CYS A 309 -3.32 -43.56 -9.26
C CYS A 309 -2.07 -44.30 -9.73
N GLU A 310 -1.52 -45.12 -8.83
CA GLU A 310 -0.51 -46.19 -9.05
C GLU A 310 0.96 -45.75 -9.04
N ALA A 311 1.60 -45.83 -7.86
CA ALA A 311 2.36 -47.01 -7.41
C ALA A 311 2.65 -46.91 -5.90
#